data_AF-A0A1C6L0R5-F1
#
_entry.id   AF-A0A1C6L0R5-F1
#
_cell.length_a   1.000
_cell.length_b   1.000
_cell.length_c   1.000
_cell.angle_alpha   90.00
_cell.angle_beta   90.00
_cell.angle_gamma   90.00
#
_symmetry.space_group_name_H-M   'P 1'
#
loop_
_entity.id
_entity.type
_entity.pdbx_description
1 polymer ?
#
loop_
_entity_poly.entity_id
_entity_poly.type
_entity_poly.pdbx_seq_one_letter_code
_entity_poly.pdbx_strand_id
1 'polypeptide(L)' 'MNVKSRMAEIGMTQVDMMLELQKRGYSVQPPMMSSILRGVYTYPKAKQILAECEKILKEREKK' A
#
# COMPACT_ATOMS: atom_id res chain seq x y z
N MET A 1 -12.35 -3.55 -6.26
CA MET A 1 -10.99 -3.75 -6.78
C MET A 1 -9.99 -3.69 -5.63
N ASN A 2 -9.00 -4.59 -5.54
CA ASN A 2 -8.05 -4.60 -4.42
C ASN A 2 -6.86 -3.64 -4.67
N VAL A 3 -6.11 -3.29 -3.62
CA VAL A 3 -4.96 -2.36 -3.68
C VAL A 3 -3.93 -2.80 -4.72
N LYS A 4 -3.61 -4.09 -4.81
CA LYS A 4 -2.61 -4.60 -5.75
C LYS A 4 -3.04 -4.41 -7.21
N SER A 5 -4.30 -4.65 -7.52
CA SER A 5 -4.83 -4.42 -8.86
C SER A 5 -4.79 -2.93 -9.21
N ARG A 6 -5.16 -2.04 -8.28
CA ARG A 6 -5.15 -0.58 -8.51
C ARG A 6 -3.74 -0.05 -8.74
N MET A 7 -2.78 -0.57 -7.99
CA MET A 7 -1.36 -0.28 -8.22
C MET A 7 -0.93 -0.66 -9.64
N ALA A 8 -1.36 -1.82 -10.14
CA ALA A 8 -1.02 -2.27 -11.50
C ALA A 8 -1.61 -1.36 -12.59
N GLU A 9 -2.84 -0.88 -12.42
CA GLU A 9 -3.48 0.03 -13.38
C GLU A 9 -2.72 1.36 -13.56
N ILE A 10 -2.10 1.85 -12.50
CA ILE A 10 -1.32 3.11 -12.52
C ILE A 10 0.19 2.88 -12.67
N GLY A 11 0.64 1.65 -12.92
CA GLY A 11 2.06 1.32 -13.07
C GLY A 11 2.89 1.49 -11.78
N MET A 12 2.27 1.44 -10.60
CA MET A 12 2.95 1.60 -9.31
C MET A 12 3.44 0.25 -8.76
N THR A 13 4.73 0.18 -8.39
CA THR A 13 5.30 -1.03 -7.78
C THR A 13 5.06 -1.08 -6.27
N GLN A 14 5.28 -2.25 -5.64
CA GLN A 14 5.27 -2.35 -4.17
C GLN A 14 6.35 -1.50 -3.50
N VAL A 15 7.49 -1.30 -4.16
CA VAL A 15 8.56 -0.44 -3.66
C VAL A 15 8.13 1.02 -3.69
N ASP A 16 7.49 1.48 -4.77
CA ASP A 16 6.95 2.84 -4.86
C ASP A 16 5.94 3.12 -3.76
N MET A 17 5.03 2.17 -3.51
CA MET A 17 4.06 2.26 -2.42
C MET A 17 4.76 2.36 -1.06
N MET A 18 5.79 1.55 -0.84
CA MET A 18 6.58 1.61 0.40
C MET A 18 7.29 2.96 0.58
N LEU A 19 7.81 3.57 -0.50
CA LEU A 19 8.42 4.89 -0.44
C LEU A 19 7.39 5.97 -0.09
N GLU A 20 6.17 5.90 -0.64
CA GLU A 20 5.08 6.81 -0.29
C GLU A 20 4.62 6.65 1.16
N LEU A 21 4.54 5.41 1.65
CA LEU A 21 4.27 5.11 3.06
C LEU A 21 5.36 5.68 3.98
N GLN A 22 6.63 5.54 3.60
CA GLN A 22 7.76 6.08 4.36
C GLN A 22 7.69 7.61 4.47
N LYS A 23 7.33 8.32 3.39
CA LYS A 23 7.09 9.78 3.43
C LYS A 23 5.98 10.19 4.41
N ARG A 24 5.03 9.28 4.67
CA ARG A 24 3.92 9.46 5.63
C ARG A 24 4.24 8.95 7.03
N GLY A 25 5.49 8.56 7.30
CA GLY A 25 5.93 8.07 8.62
C GLY A 25 5.71 6.57 8.86
N TYR A 26 5.34 5.81 7.83
CA TYR A 26 5.15 4.36 7.93
C TYR A 26 6.34 3.61 7.36
N SER A 27 7.09 2.93 8.24
CA SER A 27 8.12 1.98 7.81
C SER A 27 7.51 0.58 7.67
N VAL A 28 7.56 0.04 6.46
CA VAL A 28 7.05 -1.31 6.12
C VAL A 28 8.14 -2.04 5.34
N GLN A 29 8.47 -3.27 5.75
CA GLN A 29 9.44 -4.10 5.03
C GLN A 29 8.77 -4.83 3.86
N PRO A 30 9.51 -5.21 2.80
CA PRO A 30 8.92 -5.87 1.62
C PRO A 30 8.09 -7.14 1.94
N PRO A 31 8.53 -8.07 2.83
CA PRO A 31 7.73 -9.24 3.19
C PRO A 31 6.42 -8.88 3.89
N MET A 32 6.45 -7.83 4.71
CA MET A 32 5.28 -7.32 5.41
C MET A 32 4.29 -6.70 4.43
N MET A 33 4.77 -5.90 3.49
CA MET A 33 3.96 -5.30 2.43
C MET A 33 3.25 -6.38 1.60
N SER A 34 3.97 -7.42 1.18
CA SER A 34 3.42 -8.55 0.45
C SER A 34 2.34 -9.30 1.25
N SER A 35 2.53 -9.45 2.56
CA SER A 35 1.57 -10.11 3.44
C SER A 35 0.30 -9.27 3.69
N ILE A 36 0.46 -7.95 3.81
CA ILE A 36 -0.65 -6.99 3.95
C ILE A 36 -1.50 -6.99 2.68
N LEU A 37 -0.88 -6.89 1.50
CA LEU A 37 -1.59 -6.87 0.22
C LEU A 37 -2.31 -8.18 -0.11
N ARG A 38 -1.84 -9.31 0.43
CA ARG A 38 -2.50 -10.61 0.31
C ARG A 38 -3.59 -10.85 1.37
N GLY A 39 -3.76 -9.93 2.34
CA GLY A 39 -4.71 -10.09 3.43
C GLY A 39 -4.33 -11.15 4.48
N VAL A 40 -3.10 -11.68 4.43
CA VAL A 40 -2.59 -12.69 5.38
C VAL A 40 -2.22 -12.04 6.71
N TYR A 41 -1.83 -10.77 6.68
CA TYR A 41 -1.46 -10.00 7.86
C TYR A 41 -2.67 -9.17 8.35
N THR A 42 -3.29 -9.55 9.46
CA THR A 42 -4.61 -9.02 9.90
C THR A 42 -4.58 -8.14 11.16
N TYR A 43 -3.39 -7.80 11.66
CA TYR A 43 -3.20 -6.95 12.84
C TYR A 43 -3.72 -5.51 12.63
N PRO A 44 -4.05 -4.76 13.71
CA PRO A 44 -4.49 -3.36 13.60
C PRO A 44 -3.55 -2.49 12.77
N LYS A 45 -2.24 -2.67 12.91
CA LYS A 45 -1.22 -2.00 12.09
C LYS A 45 -1.36 -2.31 10.60
N ALA A 46 -1.72 -3.55 10.23
CA ALA A 46 -1.96 -3.95 8.84
C ALA A 46 -3.11 -3.17 8.21
N LYS A 47 -4.21 -3.02 8.95
CA LYS A 47 -5.39 -2.27 8.52
C LYS A 47 -5.07 -0.80 8.31
N GLN A 48 -4.26 -0.21 9.21
CA GLN A 48 -3.78 1.17 9.06
C GLN A 48 -2.93 1.34 7.79
N ILE A 49 -1.96 0.45 7.55
CA ILE A 49 -1.14 0.49 6.34
C ILE A 49 -2.00 0.34 5.08
N LEU A 50 -2.95 -0.60 5.07
CA LEU A 50 -3.84 -0.80 3.94
C LEU A 50 -4.69 0.44 3.66
N ALA A 51 -5.23 1.08 4.70
CA ALA A 51 -5.98 2.32 4.57
C ALA A 51 -5.13 3.47 4.00
N GLU A 52 -3.87 3.59 4.40
CA GLU A 52 -2.95 4.57 3.82
C GLU A 52 -2.59 4.26 2.37
N CYS A 53 -2.42 2.99 2.01
CA CYS A 53 -2.25 2.58 0.62
C CYS A 53 -3.44 3.02 -0.24
N GLU A 54 -4.66 2.88 0.26
CA GLU A 54 -5.86 3.33 -0.46
C GLU A 54 -5.89 4.85 -0.66
N LYS A 55 -5.42 5.64 0.32
CA LYS A 55 -5.31 7.10 0.20
C LYS A 55 -4.28 7.48 -0.87
N ILE A 56 -3.10 6.88 -0.83
CA ILE A 56 -2.04 7.10 -1.83
C ILE A 56 -2.57 6.83 -3.24
N LEU A 57 -3.25 5.70 -3.43
CA LEU A 57 -3.84 5.36 -4.72
C LEU A 57 -4.89 6.37 -5.17
N LYS A 58 -5.80 6.79 -4.27
CA LYS A 58 -6.81 7.81 -4.58
C LYS A 58 -6.19 9.15 -4.99
N GLU A 59 -5.05 9.52 -4.42
CA GLU A 59 -4.33 10.74 -4.80
C GLU A 59 -3.64 10.61 -6.16
N ARG A 60 -3.11 9.43 -6.48
CA ARG A 60 -2.44 9.15 -7.76
C ARG A 60 -3.42 8.98 -8.92
N GLU A 61 -4.56 8.35 -8.69
CA GLU A 61 -5.63 8.17 -9.69
C GLU A 61 -6.35 9.47 -10.08
N LYS A 62 -6.24 10.51 -9.24
CA LYS A 62 -6.81 11.84 -9.51
C LYS A 62 -5.89 12.75 -10.33
N LYS A 63 -4.65 12.32 -10.57
CA LYS A 63 -3.68 13.03 -11.43
C LYS A 63 -3.72 12.48 -12.84
#